data_AF-A0A926JPR1-F1
#
_entry.id   AF-A0A926JPR1-F1
#
_cell.length_a   1.000
_cell.length_b   1.000
_cell.length_c   1.000
_cell.angle_alpha   90.00
_cell.angle_beta   90.00
_cell.angle_gamma   90.00
#
_symmetry.space_group_name_H-M   'P 1'
#
loop_
_entity.id
_entity.type
_entity.pdbx_description
1 polymer ?
#
loop_
_entity_poly.entity_id
_entity_poly.type
_entity_poly.pdbx_seq_one_letter_code
_entity_poly.pdbx_strand_id
1 'polypeptide(L)'
;MKKIIIGIIVLVITGVIALIFYVLTDKNRDVSGKKPYLNYINRELRVIHPTYLRWDEYDRIYYLPDPDISPESTDLEIPRGAIFRFKKVIHRNKAVSGVSLSLWHGSLTIDNKSQDIILAWGEKHIICLEAPCGYWTYPKAPWQNKADPNKYFID
;
A
#
# COMPACT_ATOMS: atom_id res chain seq x y z
N MET A 1 -7.75 -15.17 49.99
CA MET A 1 -6.43 -15.23 49.33
C MET A 1 -6.46 -15.96 47.99
N LYS A 2 -6.88 -17.24 47.89
CA LYS A 2 -6.91 -17.97 46.59
C LYS A 2 -7.65 -17.24 45.45
N LYS A 3 -8.83 -16.65 45.74
CA LYS A 3 -9.61 -15.88 44.75
C LYS A 3 -8.88 -14.61 44.25
N ILE A 4 -8.08 -13.98 45.12
CA ILE A 4 -7.29 -12.78 44.78
C ILE A 4 -6.10 -13.17 43.90
N ILE A 5 -5.40 -14.26 44.25
CA ILE A 5 -4.29 -14.80 43.45
C ILE A 5 -4.76 -15.21 42.05
N ILE A 6 -5.89 -15.91 41.96
CA ILE A 6 -6.49 -16.29 40.67
C ILE A 6 -6.85 -15.04 39.85
N GLY A 7 -7.42 -14.01 40.48
CA GLY A 7 -7.73 -12.74 39.82
C GLY A 7 -6.49 -12.04 39.24
N ILE A 8 -5.38 -12.03 39.99
CA ILE A 8 -4.09 -11.46 39.52
C ILE A 8 -3.54 -12.27 38.35
N ILE A 9 -3.55 -13.60 38.42
CA ILE A 9 -3.06 -14.47 37.34
C ILE A 9 -3.87 -14.22 36.06
N VAL A 10 -5.19 -14.15 36.16
CA VAL A 10 -6.05 -13.86 35.00
C VAL A 10 -5.73 -12.48 34.41
N LEU A 11 -5.59 -11.45 35.24
CA LEU A 11 -5.23 -10.10 34.80
C LEU A 11 -3.89 -10.09 34.03
N VAL A 12 -2.87 -10.77 34.55
CA VAL A 12 -1.55 -10.87 33.90
C VAL A 12 -1.65 -11.60 32.56
N ILE A 13 -2.36 -12.74 32.50
CA ILE A 13 -2.54 -13.50 31.26
C ILE A 13 -3.26 -12.64 30.20
N THR A 14 -4.36 -11.97 30.58
CA THR A 14 -5.09 -11.08 29.66
C THR A 14 -4.21 -9.93 29.19
N GLY A 15 -3.41 -9.34 30.08
CA GLY A 15 -2.46 -8.28 29.73
C GLY A 15 -1.41 -8.74 28.72
N VAL A 16 -0.84 -9.93 28.91
CA VAL A 16 0.13 -10.52 27.97
C VAL A 16 -0.51 -10.80 26.62
N ILE A 17 -1.71 -11.37 26.58
CA ILE A 17 -2.43 -11.63 25.31
C ILE A 17 -2.71 -10.33 24.57
N ALA A 18 -3.16 -9.28 25.27
CA ALA A 18 -3.41 -7.97 24.67
C ALA A 18 -2.12 -7.34 24.10
N LEU A 19 -0.99 -7.48 24.81
CA LEU A 19 0.30 -6.99 24.34
C LEU A 19 0.77 -7.73 23.08
N ILE A 20 0.65 -9.06 23.06
CA ILE A 20 0.98 -9.89 21.89
C ILE A 20 0.12 -9.43 20.71
N PHE A 21 -1.19 -9.28 20.91
CA PHE A 21 -2.09 -8.82 19.86
C PHE A 21 -1.71 -7.42 19.35
N TYR A 22 -1.36 -6.51 20.25
CA TYR A 22 -0.95 -5.15 19.88
C TYR A 22 0.32 -5.11 19.01
N VAL A 23 1.29 -5.98 19.30
CA VAL A 23 2.55 -6.10 18.54
C VAL A 23 2.32 -6.79 17.20
N LEU A 24 1.47 -7.82 17.16
CA LEU A 24 1.21 -8.61 15.95
C LEU A 24 0.16 -8.01 15.01
N THR A 25 -0.46 -6.89 15.39
CA THR A 25 -1.44 -6.20 14.53
C THR A 25 -0.77 -5.23 13.58
N ASP A 26 -1.06 -5.37 12.29
CA ASP A 26 -0.64 -4.45 11.24
C ASP A 26 -1.02 -2.99 11.56
N LYS A 27 -0.09 -2.08 11.29
CA LYS A 27 -0.33 -0.64 11.49
C LYS A 27 -0.69 -0.01 10.17
N ASN A 28 -1.89 0.55 10.09
CA ASN A 28 -2.41 1.24 8.91
C ASN A 28 -2.48 2.75 9.19
N ARG A 29 -1.98 3.56 8.26
CA ARG A 29 -2.05 5.03 8.31
C ARG A 29 -2.65 5.56 7.02
N ASP A 30 -3.73 6.34 7.13
CA ASP A 30 -4.31 7.06 6.01
C ASP A 30 -3.43 8.26 5.65
N VAL A 31 -2.98 8.31 4.40
CA VAL A 31 -2.11 9.38 3.89
C VAL A 31 -2.76 10.13 2.72
N SER A 32 -4.02 9.84 2.41
CA SER A 32 -4.74 10.38 1.24
C SER A 32 -4.75 11.91 1.20
N GLY A 33 -4.80 12.55 2.37
CA GLY A 33 -4.82 14.01 2.53
C GLY A 33 -3.44 14.68 2.50
N LYS A 34 -2.36 13.94 2.21
CA LYS A 34 -0.98 14.45 2.22
C LYS A 34 -0.44 14.57 0.79
N LYS A 35 0.59 15.40 0.60
CA LYS A 35 1.37 15.40 -0.66
C LYS A 35 2.31 14.19 -0.67
N PRO A 36 2.56 13.52 -1.82
CA PRO A 36 2.05 13.87 -3.16
C PRO A 36 0.68 13.27 -3.51
N TYR A 37 0.06 12.47 -2.64
CA TYR A 37 -1.19 11.73 -2.92
C TYR A 37 -2.36 12.61 -3.38
N LEU A 38 -2.46 13.84 -2.86
CA LEU A 38 -3.45 14.84 -3.29
C LEU A 38 -3.44 15.11 -4.81
N ASN A 39 -2.32 14.85 -5.49
CA ASN A 39 -2.22 15.01 -6.95
C ASN A 39 -2.93 13.89 -7.72
N TYR A 40 -3.28 12.78 -7.07
CA TYR A 40 -3.80 11.55 -7.69
C TYR A 40 -5.18 11.17 -7.18
N ILE A 41 -5.47 11.43 -5.90
CA ILE A 41 -6.74 11.09 -5.29
C ILE A 41 -7.90 11.85 -5.94
N ASN A 42 -9.00 11.14 -6.17
CA ASN A 42 -10.23 11.61 -6.81
C ASN A 42 -10.04 12.18 -8.23
N ARG A 43 -8.96 11.77 -8.91
CA ARG A 43 -8.71 12.11 -10.33
C ARG A 43 -8.87 10.90 -11.22
N GLU A 44 -9.18 11.16 -12.49
CA GLU A 44 -9.09 10.15 -13.54
C GLU A 44 -7.65 10.06 -14.04
N LEU A 45 -7.02 8.92 -13.80
CA LEU A 45 -5.66 8.64 -14.19
C LEU A 45 -5.70 7.71 -15.39
N ARG A 46 -5.66 8.31 -16.59
CA ARG A 46 -5.73 7.56 -17.84
C ARG A 46 -4.38 6.94 -18.15
N VAL A 47 -4.39 5.63 -18.43
CA VAL A 47 -3.23 4.86 -18.85
C VAL A 47 -2.76 5.34 -20.21
N ILE A 48 -1.53 5.83 -20.27
CA ILE A 48 -0.90 6.34 -21.51
C ILE A 48 0.04 5.32 -22.14
N HIS A 49 0.56 4.39 -21.35
CA HIS A 49 1.39 3.25 -21.78
C HIS A 49 0.74 1.95 -21.26
N PRO A 50 0.51 0.94 -22.12
CA PRO A 50 0.06 -0.37 -21.65
C PRO A 50 0.96 -0.91 -20.54
N THR A 51 0.36 -1.61 -19.58
CA THR A 51 1.08 -2.19 -18.44
C THR A 51 0.44 -3.50 -18.03
N TYR A 52 1.08 -4.20 -17.12
CA TYR A 52 0.54 -5.38 -16.47
C TYR A 52 0.34 -5.12 -14.97
N LEU A 53 -0.66 -5.75 -14.38
CA LEU A 53 -0.85 -5.81 -12.93
C LEU A 53 -0.71 -7.25 -12.45
N ARG A 54 0.13 -7.46 -11.45
CA ARG A 54 0.36 -8.77 -10.85
C ARG A 54 -0.53 -8.96 -9.64
N TRP A 55 -1.31 -10.05 -9.61
CA TRP A 55 -2.13 -10.38 -8.45
C TRP A 55 -1.30 -11.11 -7.39
N ASP A 56 -1.42 -10.66 -6.14
CA ASP A 56 -0.90 -11.37 -4.97
C ASP A 56 -2.07 -11.98 -4.19
N GLU A 57 -2.13 -13.32 -4.20
CA GLU A 57 -3.18 -14.07 -3.51
C GLU A 57 -3.16 -13.90 -1.99
N TYR A 58 -1.97 -13.71 -1.41
CA TYR A 58 -1.82 -13.63 0.04
C TYR A 58 -2.36 -12.31 0.57
N ASP A 59 -1.96 -11.20 -0.05
CA ASP A 59 -2.41 -9.86 0.34
C ASP A 59 -3.74 -9.44 -0.27
N ARG A 60 -4.18 -10.15 -1.32
CA ARG A 60 -5.35 -9.82 -2.13
C ARG A 60 -5.27 -8.41 -2.71
N ILE A 61 -4.11 -8.09 -3.28
CA ILE A 61 -3.81 -6.79 -3.90
C ILE A 61 -3.15 -7.00 -5.26
N TYR A 62 -3.18 -5.96 -6.08
CA TYR A 62 -2.40 -5.90 -7.30
C TYR A 62 -1.07 -5.16 -7.04
N TYR A 63 0.01 -5.64 -7.64
CA TYR A 63 1.27 -4.90 -7.76
C TYR A 63 1.40 -4.35 -9.17
N LEU A 64 2.02 -3.17 -9.28
CA LEU A 64 2.54 -2.67 -10.53
C LEU A 64 3.99 -3.16 -10.65
N PRO A 65 4.30 -4.14 -11.52
CA PRO A 65 5.67 -4.61 -11.72
C PRO A 65 6.55 -3.47 -12.23
N ASP A 66 7.86 -3.58 -11.96
CA ASP A 66 8.83 -2.73 -12.63
C ASP A 66 8.75 -2.96 -14.16
N PRO A 67 8.78 -1.91 -15.00
CA PRO A 67 8.80 -2.06 -16.46
C PRO A 67 9.91 -2.99 -16.98
N ASP A 68 11.00 -3.19 -16.23
CA ASP A 68 12.08 -4.12 -16.62
C ASP A 68 11.75 -5.59 -16.33
N ILE A 69 10.66 -5.88 -15.60
CA ILE A 69 10.20 -7.24 -15.30
C ILE A 69 9.30 -7.73 -16.43
N SER A 70 9.66 -8.87 -17.02
CA SER A 70 8.82 -9.55 -18.00
C SER A 70 7.46 -9.93 -17.40
N PRO A 71 6.35 -9.70 -18.14
CA PRO A 71 5.03 -10.09 -17.66
C PRO A 71 4.91 -11.61 -17.59
N GLU A 72 4.17 -12.08 -16.59
CA GLU A 72 3.77 -13.47 -16.44
C GLU A 72 2.45 -13.72 -17.17
N SER A 73 2.18 -14.97 -17.55
CA SER A 73 0.92 -15.34 -18.24
C SER A 73 -0.33 -15.12 -17.40
N THR A 74 -0.16 -14.98 -16.08
CA THR A 74 -1.21 -14.71 -15.09
C THR A 74 -1.41 -13.22 -14.81
N ASP A 75 -0.54 -12.35 -15.33
CA ASP A 75 -0.64 -10.91 -15.09
C ASP A 75 -1.83 -10.33 -15.87
N LEU A 76 -2.54 -9.40 -15.24
CA LEU A 76 -3.66 -8.70 -15.86
C LEU A 76 -3.13 -7.58 -16.77
N GLU A 77 -3.31 -7.73 -18.08
CA GLU A 77 -2.99 -6.67 -19.03
C GLU A 77 -3.94 -5.47 -18.89
N ILE A 78 -3.34 -4.29 -18.80
CA ILE A 78 -4.05 -3.01 -18.72
C ILE A 78 -3.81 -2.25 -20.02
N PRO A 79 -4.83 -2.12 -20.88
CA PRO A 79 -4.67 -1.48 -22.16
C PRO A 79 -4.52 0.04 -22.02
N ARG A 80 -3.94 0.65 -23.06
CA ARG A 80 -3.93 2.11 -23.20
C ARG A 80 -5.35 2.65 -23.17
N GLY A 81 -5.56 3.75 -22.45
CA GLY A 81 -6.87 4.38 -22.33
C GLY A 81 -7.71 3.88 -21.15
N ALA A 82 -7.33 2.79 -20.49
CA ALA A 82 -7.91 2.39 -19.20
C ALA A 82 -7.79 3.52 -18.16
N ILE A 83 -8.69 3.55 -17.19
CA ILE A 83 -8.78 4.65 -16.22
C ILE A 83 -8.68 4.11 -14.80
N PHE A 84 -7.67 4.56 -14.07
CA PHE A 84 -7.60 4.40 -12.62
C PHE A 84 -8.27 5.59 -11.92
N ARG A 85 -9.04 5.32 -10.87
CA ARG A 85 -9.58 6.36 -9.99
C ARG A 85 -9.39 5.95 -8.53
N PHE A 86 -8.37 6.53 -7.89
CA PHE A 86 -8.07 6.26 -6.48
C PHE A 86 -8.84 7.21 -5.57
N LYS A 87 -9.40 6.65 -4.49
CA LYS A 87 -10.15 7.41 -3.48
C LYS A 87 -9.38 7.55 -2.18
N LYS A 88 -8.48 6.59 -1.89
CA LYS A 88 -7.77 6.50 -0.62
C LYS A 88 -6.40 5.85 -0.79
N VAL A 89 -5.42 6.32 -0.02
CA VAL A 89 -4.10 5.68 0.11
C VAL A 89 -3.85 5.33 1.57
N ILE A 90 -3.48 4.08 1.81
CA ILE A 90 -3.14 3.55 3.14
C ILE A 90 -1.70 3.05 3.10
N HIS A 91 -0.87 3.59 4.00
CA HIS A 91 0.40 2.95 4.33
C HIS A 91 0.14 1.83 5.33
N ARG A 92 0.40 0.59 4.93
CA ARG A 92 0.32 -0.59 5.78
C ARG A 92 1.74 -1.01 6.14
N ASN A 93 2.05 -1.05 7.44
CA ASN A 93 3.23 -1.73 7.95
C ASN A 93 2.80 -3.09 8.50
N LYS A 94 3.23 -4.17 7.86
CA LYS A 94 2.97 -5.53 8.31
C LYS A 94 3.77 -5.83 9.56
N ALA A 95 3.08 -6.23 10.62
CA ALA A 95 3.70 -6.45 11.93
C ALA A 95 4.75 -7.58 11.91
N VAL A 96 4.44 -8.67 11.20
CA VAL A 96 5.25 -9.89 11.23
C VAL A 96 6.42 -9.84 10.27
N SER A 97 6.21 -9.37 9.02
CA SER A 97 7.26 -9.36 8.00
C SER A 97 8.09 -8.08 7.97
N GLY A 98 7.65 -7.02 8.66
CA GLY A 98 8.26 -5.68 8.55
C GLY A 98 8.04 -4.99 7.20
N VAL A 99 7.40 -5.67 6.23
CA VAL A 99 7.12 -5.13 4.90
C VAL A 99 6.16 -3.96 5.04
N SER A 100 6.50 -2.88 4.35
CA SER A 100 5.67 -1.68 4.30
C SER A 100 5.13 -1.51 2.89
N LEU A 101 3.82 -1.36 2.76
CA LEU A 101 3.12 -1.20 1.48
C LEU A 101 2.39 0.13 1.44
N SER A 102 2.42 0.78 0.26
CA SER A 102 1.56 1.92 -0.05
C SER A 102 0.40 1.42 -0.90
N LEU A 103 -0.76 1.28 -0.26
CA LEU A 103 -1.96 0.68 -0.82
C LEU A 103 -2.92 1.74 -1.34
N TRP A 104 -3.12 1.77 -2.65
CA TRP A 104 -3.99 2.69 -3.36
C TRP A 104 -5.34 2.02 -3.61
N HIS A 105 -6.35 2.45 -2.87
CA HIS A 105 -7.72 1.96 -2.98
C HIS A 105 -8.49 2.78 -3.99
N GLY A 106 -9.10 2.12 -4.96
CA GLY A 106 -9.83 2.78 -6.03
C GLY A 106 -10.55 1.81 -6.94
N SER A 107 -10.78 2.28 -8.16
CA SER A 107 -11.37 1.49 -9.23
C SER A 107 -10.52 1.55 -10.49
N LEU A 108 -10.58 0.48 -11.26
CA LEU A 108 -10.02 0.38 -12.60
C LEU A 108 -11.17 0.21 -13.59
N THR A 109 -11.19 1.03 -14.63
CA THR A 109 -12.18 0.97 -15.71
C THR A 109 -11.50 0.59 -17.03
N ILE A 110 -11.96 -0.50 -17.63
CA ILE A 110 -11.55 -1.00 -18.96
C ILE A 110 -12.83 -1.22 -19.77
N ASP A 111 -12.90 -0.68 -21.00
CA ASP A 111 -14.07 -0.81 -21.88
C ASP A 111 -15.41 -0.50 -21.21
N ASN A 112 -15.46 0.60 -20.43
CA ASN A 112 -16.60 1.04 -19.62
C ASN A 112 -17.06 0.08 -18.51
N LYS A 113 -16.33 -1.01 -18.26
CA LYS A 113 -16.54 -1.89 -17.11
C LYS A 113 -15.60 -1.47 -15.98
N SER A 114 -16.17 -1.17 -14.82
CA SER A 114 -15.41 -0.75 -13.64
C SER A 114 -15.37 -1.86 -12.61
N GLN A 115 -14.19 -2.07 -12.02
CA GLN A 115 -13.98 -2.98 -10.90
C GLN A 115 -13.19 -2.28 -9.79
N ASP A 116 -13.50 -2.62 -8.54
CA ASP A 116 -12.73 -2.14 -7.40
C ASP A 116 -11.37 -2.84 -7.35
N ILE A 117 -10.33 -2.09 -7.00
CA ILE A 117 -8.97 -2.59 -6.89
C ILE A 117 -8.25 -2.00 -5.69
N ILE A 118 -7.24 -2.73 -5.22
CA ILE A 118 -6.22 -2.24 -4.31
C ILE A 118 -4.89 -2.44 -5.01
N LEU A 119 -4.19 -1.33 -5.28
CA LEU A 119 -2.91 -1.35 -5.97
C LEU A 119 -1.79 -1.01 -4.98
N ALA A 120 -0.80 -1.88 -4.83
CA ALA A 120 0.47 -1.55 -4.21
C ALA A 120 1.31 -0.74 -5.19
N TRP A 121 1.57 0.52 -4.83
CA TRP A 121 2.42 1.41 -5.62
C TRP A 121 3.14 2.41 -4.72
N GLY A 122 4.46 2.49 -4.90
CA GLY A 122 5.37 3.30 -4.12
C GLY A 122 6.38 2.45 -3.36
N GLU A 123 7.54 3.04 -3.08
CA GLU A 123 8.68 2.39 -2.43
C GLU A 123 9.04 3.15 -1.16
N LYS A 124 9.26 2.41 -0.07
CA LYS A 124 9.67 2.99 1.22
C LYS A 124 11.18 2.92 1.37
N HIS A 125 11.78 4.07 1.61
CA HIS A 125 13.21 4.26 1.87
C HIS A 125 13.40 4.54 3.35
N ILE A 126 13.70 3.50 4.12
CA ILE A 126 13.91 3.60 5.58
C ILE A 126 15.35 4.01 5.89
N ILE A 127 16.30 3.43 5.16
CA ILE A 127 17.74 3.64 5.37
C ILE A 127 18.20 4.64 4.31
N CYS A 128 18.97 5.64 4.72
CA CYS A 128 19.56 6.62 3.83
C CYS A 128 20.98 6.96 4.29
N LEU A 129 21.87 7.28 3.33
CA LEU A 129 23.24 7.70 3.64
C LEU A 129 23.28 9.11 4.22
N GLU A 130 22.36 9.98 3.77
CA GLU A 130 22.22 11.37 4.19
C GLU A 130 20.76 11.69 4.51
N ALA A 131 20.52 12.32 5.66
CA ALA A 131 19.19 12.71 6.12
C ALA A 131 18.50 13.70 5.16
N PRO A 132 17.15 13.76 5.13
CA PRO A 132 16.21 13.00 5.96
C PRO A 132 15.95 11.56 5.48
N CYS A 133 16.05 10.60 6.41
CA CYS A 133 15.65 9.20 6.20
C CYS A 133 14.15 9.02 6.43
N GLY A 134 13.59 7.90 5.98
CA GLY A 134 12.19 7.56 6.21
C GLY A 134 11.26 8.33 5.28
N TYR A 135 11.25 7.96 4.01
CA TYR A 135 10.35 8.55 3.04
C TYR A 135 9.84 7.55 2.03
N TRP A 136 8.82 7.95 1.28
CA TRP A 136 8.30 7.20 0.15
C TRP A 136 8.60 7.91 -1.16
N THR A 137 8.94 7.13 -2.19
CA THR A 137 9.03 7.56 -3.59
C THR A 137 8.03 6.80 -4.44
N TYR A 138 7.72 7.34 -5.60
CA TYR A 138 6.74 6.77 -6.52
C TYR A 138 7.39 6.59 -7.89
N PRO A 139 7.71 5.36 -8.28
CA PRO A 139 8.25 5.10 -9.62
C PRO A 139 7.22 5.49 -10.67
N LYS A 140 7.68 5.74 -11.90
CA LYS A 140 6.83 6.19 -13.01
C LYS A 140 5.67 5.20 -13.21
N ALA A 141 4.46 5.66 -12.96
CA ALA A 141 3.24 4.91 -13.18
C ALA A 141 2.79 4.97 -14.66
N PRO A 142 1.94 4.03 -15.12
CA PRO A 142 1.46 3.95 -16.50
C PRO A 142 0.58 5.13 -16.93
N TRP A 143 0.10 5.96 -16.00
CA TRP A 143 -0.64 7.21 -16.25
C TRP A 143 0.25 8.46 -16.21
N GLN A 144 1.57 8.32 -16.09
CA GLN A 144 2.51 9.43 -15.98
C GLN A 144 3.50 9.45 -17.14
N ASN A 145 3.79 10.64 -17.67
CA ASN A 145 4.88 10.84 -18.64
C ASN A 145 6.28 10.81 -17.98
N LYS A 146 6.37 11.27 -16.73
CA LYS A 146 7.59 11.32 -15.90
C LYS A 146 7.24 10.89 -14.47
N ALA A 147 8.18 10.26 -13.78
CA ALA A 147 8.01 9.91 -12.36
C ALA A 147 7.70 11.16 -11.52
N ASP A 148 6.95 10.99 -10.43
CA ASP A 148 6.69 12.09 -9.50
C ASP A 148 7.99 12.41 -8.73
N PRO A 149 8.52 13.64 -8.83
CA PRO A 149 9.73 14.00 -8.10
C PRO A 149 9.48 14.17 -6.59
N ASN A 150 8.22 14.28 -6.16
CA ASN A 150 7.89 14.55 -4.76
C ASN A 150 8.02 13.30 -3.90
N LYS A 151 8.67 13.48 -2.75
CA LYS A 151 8.77 12.47 -1.70
C LYS A 151 7.67 12.71 -0.65
N TYR A 152 7.18 11.63 -0.03
CA TYR A 152 6.43 11.73 1.22
C TYR A 152 7.34 11.34 2.38
N PHE A 153 7.71 12.31 3.21
CA PHE A 153 8.47 12.05 4.43
C PHE A 153 7.52 11.50 5.51
N ILE A 154 7.98 10.46 6.20
CA ILE A 154 7.21 9.82 7.26
C ILE A 154 7.36 10.68 8.51
N ASP A 155 6.26 11.32 8.93
CA ASP A 155 6.17 11.96 10.25
C ASP A 155 6.29 10.93 11.38
#